data_AF-A0A1Z1SQ97-F1
#
_entry.id   AF-A0A1Z1SQ97-F1
#
_cell.length_a   1.000
_cell.length_b   1.000
_cell.length_c   1.000
_cell.angle_alpha   90.00
_cell.angle_beta   90.00
_cell.angle_gamma   90.00
#
_symmetry.space_group_name_H-M   'P 1'
#
loop_
_entity.id
_entity.type
_entity.pdbx_description
1 polymer ?
#
loop_
_entity_poly.entity_id
_entity_poly.type
_entity_poly.pdbx_seq_one_letter_code
_entity_poly.pdbx_strand_id
1 'polypeptide(L)' 'MSSKYQHQKGVIKDNALAALVHDPLFRQRVEKNKKGKGSYMRKAKHNKKGNWEASDNKYFQLLSLAF' A
#
# COMPACT_ATOMS: atom_id res chain seq x y z
N MET A 1 29.42 -10.29 4.37
CA MET A 1 29.96 -9.05 3.78
C MET A 1 28.94 -7.94 3.89
N SER A 2 29.34 -6.73 4.31
CA SER A 2 28.45 -5.56 4.33
C SER A 2 28.51 -4.84 2.98
N SER A 3 27.36 -4.67 2.30
CA SER A 3 27.31 -3.88 1.06
C SER A 3 27.26 -2.40 1.38
N LYS A 4 28.15 -1.60 0.79
CA LYS A 4 28.17 -0.14 0.96
C LYS A 4 27.08 0.52 0.12
N TYR A 5 26.43 1.54 0.69
CA TYR A 5 25.46 2.36 -0.01
C TYR A 5 26.16 3.36 -0.95
N GLN A 6 25.66 3.52 -2.18
CA GLN A 6 26.17 4.48 -3.16
C GLN A 6 25.29 5.73 -3.18
N HIS A 7 25.80 6.84 -2.66
CA HIS A 7 25.10 8.14 -2.60
C HIS A 7 25.25 8.95 -3.90
N GLN A 8 24.40 9.97 -4.08
CA GLN A 8 24.34 10.78 -5.30
C GLN A 8 25.09 12.11 -5.21
N LYS A 9 25.73 12.41 -4.07
CA LYS A 9 26.42 13.69 -3.82
C LYS A 9 27.77 13.88 -4.52
N GLY A 10 28.23 12.92 -5.34
CA GLY A 10 29.57 12.93 -5.91
C GLY A 10 30.65 12.83 -4.82
N VAL A 11 31.81 13.45 -5.04
CA VAL A 11 32.88 13.47 -4.02
C VAL A 11 32.52 14.46 -2.91
N ILE A 12 32.29 13.94 -1.71
CA ILE A 12 32.04 14.75 -0.52
C ILE A 12 33.39 15.33 -0.05
N LYS A 13 33.47 16.66 0.06
CA LYS A 13 34.70 17.37 0.47
C LYS A 13 34.71 17.73 1.96
N ASP A 14 33.57 18.20 2.46
CA ASP A 14 33.44 18.70 3.83
C ASP A 14 32.79 17.66 4.74
N ASN A 15 31.49 17.80 5.06
CA ASN A 15 30.79 16.94 6.00
C ASN A 15 29.99 15.83 5.30
N ALA A 16 30.40 14.58 5.54
CA ALA A 16 29.73 13.40 5.00
C ALA A 16 28.31 13.18 5.54
N LEU A 17 28.08 13.41 6.83
CA LEU A 17 26.74 13.24 7.42
C LEU A 17 25.76 14.28 6.87
N ALA A 18 26.18 15.54 6.80
CA ALA A 18 25.34 16.60 6.23
C ALA A 18 25.01 16.31 4.76
N ALA A 19 25.99 15.87 3.97
CA ALA A 19 25.77 15.48 2.58
C ALA A 19 24.77 14.33 2.46
N LEU A 20 24.87 13.31 3.33
CA LEU A 20 23.94 12.19 3.34
C LEU A 20 22.54 12.59 3.79
N VAL A 21 22.38 13.46 4.78
CA VAL A 21 21.05 13.94 5.22
C VAL A 21 20.27 14.58 4.07
N HIS A 22 20.96 15.26 3.16
CA HIS A 22 20.36 15.85 1.96
C HIS A 22 20.28 14.89 0.75
N ASP A 23 20.73 13.64 0.89
CA ASP A 23 20.66 12.60 -0.15
C ASP A 23 19.27 11.92 -0.12
N PRO A 24 18.78 11.36 -1.25
CA PRO A 24 17.47 10.69 -1.29
C PRO A 24 17.31 9.54 -0.28
N LEU A 25 18.42 8.98 0.22
CA LEU A 25 18.41 8.02 1.31
C LEU A 25 17.59 8.50 2.51
N PHE A 26 17.77 9.76 2.90
CA PHE A 26 17.16 10.38 4.09
C PHE A 26 16.04 11.36 3.73
N ARG A 27 15.30 11.08 2.65
CA ARG A 27 14.10 11.88 2.30
C ARG A 27 13.00 11.74 3.35
N GLN A 28 12.18 12.78 3.47
CA GLN A 28 10.92 12.69 4.19
C GLN A 28 10.05 11.57 3.62
N ARG A 29 9.53 10.73 4.51
CA ARG A 29 8.57 9.67 4.17
C ARG A 29 7.21 10.09 4.67
N VAL A 30 6.21 9.99 3.80
CA VAL A 30 4.81 10.24 4.14
C VAL A 30 4.10 8.90 4.09
N GLU A 31 3.50 8.52 5.21
CA GLU A 31 2.66 7.32 5.28
C GLU A 31 1.31 7.59 4.61
N LYS A 32 0.78 6.61 3.89
CA LYS A 32 -0.59 6.68 3.37
C LYS A 32 -1.56 6.46 4.52
N ASN A 33 -2.37 7.48 4.80
CA ASN A 33 -3.44 7.39 5.78
C ASN A 33 -4.53 6.38 5.36
N LYS A 34 -5.12 5.70 6.34
CA LYS A 34 -6.22 4.75 6.11
C LYS A 34 -7.59 5.41 5.94
N LYS A 35 -7.75 6.66 6.40
CA LYS A 35 -9.01 7.40 6.34
C LYS A 35 -8.75 8.90 6.08
N GLY A 36 -9.67 9.55 5.37
CA GLY A 36 -9.65 11.00 5.09
C GLY A 36 -9.09 11.34 3.70
N LYS A 37 -8.48 12.51 3.56
CA LYS A 37 -7.93 12.97 2.26
C LYS A 37 -6.79 12.04 1.82
N GLY A 38 -6.85 11.55 0.59
CA GLY A 38 -5.80 10.68 0.02
C GLY A 38 -5.84 9.22 0.46
N SER A 39 -6.83 8.81 1.26
CA SER A 39 -6.94 7.42 1.75
C SER A 39 -7.67 6.47 0.80
N TYR A 40 -8.30 6.97 -0.28
CA TYR A 40 -9.02 6.12 -1.22
C TYR A 40 -8.08 5.21 -1.99
N MET A 41 -8.39 3.91 -2.00
CA MET A 41 -7.63 2.88 -2.72
C MET A 41 -8.58 2.11 -3.64
N ARG A 42 -8.29 2.09 -4.96
CA ARG A 42 -9.13 1.38 -5.95
C ARG A 42 -9.23 -0.12 -5.71
N LYS A 43 -8.21 -0.73 -5.12
CA LYS A 43 -8.16 -2.15 -4.78
C LYS A 43 -7.63 -2.28 -3.35
N ALA A 44 -8.35 -3.02 -2.51
CA ALA A 44 -7.88 -3.36 -1.16
C ALA A 44 -6.78 -4.43 -1.23
N LYS A 45 -5.97 -4.55 -0.15
CA LYS A 45 -4.91 -5.57 -0.03
C LYS A 45 -5.45 -6.99 -0.26
N HIS A 46 -6.60 -7.29 0.35
CA HIS A 46 -7.34 -8.53 0.16
C HIS A 46 -8.61 -8.21 -0.61
N ASN A 47 -8.50 -8.16 -1.93
CA ASN A 47 -9.67 -8.07 -2.80
C ASN A 47 -10.41 -9.40 -2.69
N LYS A 48 -11.49 -9.45 -1.88
CA LYS A 48 -12.35 -10.64 -1.80
C LYS A 48 -12.81 -10.95 -3.22
N LYS A 49 -12.20 -11.95 -3.87
CA LYS A 49 -12.78 -12.56 -5.06
C LYS A 49 -14.03 -13.28 -4.59
N GLY A 50 -15.18 -12.63 -4.74
CA GLY A 50 -16.50 -13.20 -4.48
C GLY A 50 -16.84 -13.36 -3.01
N ASN A 51 -17.88 -12.68 -2.58
CA ASN A 51 -18.94 -13.26 -1.78
C ASN A 51 -20.17 -12.45 -2.17
N TRP A 52 -20.68 -12.70 -3.39
CA TRP A 52 -22.08 -12.42 -3.66
C TRP A 52 -22.82 -13.37 -2.74
N GLU A 53 -23.09 -12.92 -1.53
CA GLU A 53 -24.01 -13.59 -0.64
C GLU A 53 -25.37 -13.46 -1.33
N ALA A 54 -25.67 -14.39 -2.24
CA ALA A 54 -27.03 -14.76 -2.50
C ALA A 54 -27.53 -15.31 -1.17
N SER A 55 -28.06 -14.41 -0.34
CA SER A 55 -28.95 -14.81 0.73
C SER A 55 -30.17 -15.37 0.01
N ASP A 56 -30.11 -16.64 -0.39
CA ASP A 56 -31.29 -17.37 -0.78
C ASP A 56 -32.13 -17.44 0.50
N ASN A 57 -33.00 -16.45 0.65
CA ASN A 57 -34.06 -16.48 1.64
C ASN A 57 -34.78 -17.82 1.41
N LYS A 58 -35.02 -18.61 2.45
CA LYS A 58 -35.61 -19.97 2.33
C LYS A 58 -36.88 -20.01 1.44
N TYR A 59 -37.59 -18.89 1.38
CA TYR A 59 -38.72 -18.65 0.46
C TYR A 59 -38.36 -18.74 -1.02
N PHE A 60 -37.22 -18.20 -1.45
CA PHE A 60 -36.76 -18.28 -2.84
C PHE A 60 -36.27 -19.68 -3.22
N GLN A 61 -35.70 -20.46 -2.28
CA GLN A 61 -35.31 -21.85 -2.54
C GLN A 61 -36.53 -22.73 -2.86
N LEU A 62 -37.64 -22.54 -2.14
CA LEU A 62 -38.90 -23.24 -2.40
C LEU A 62 -39.50 -22.84 -3.75
N LEU A 63 -39.38 -21.57 -4.14
CA LEU A 63 -39.89 -21.08 -5.42
C LEU A 63 -39.05 -21.60 -6.60
N SER A 64 -37.72 -21.68 -6.47
CA SER A 64 -36.82 -22.18 -7.52
C SER A 64 -36.91 -23.69 -7.76
N LEU A 65 -37.39 -24.45 -6.77
CA LEU A 65 -37.61 -25.90 -6.88
C LEU A 65 -38.97 -26.25 -7.53
N ALA A 66 -39.86 -25.26 -7.68
CA ALA A 66 -41.22 -25.45 -8.17
C ALA A 66 -41.40 -25.14 -9.66
N PHE A 67 -40.35 -24.69 -10.35
CA PHE A 67 -40.32 -24.42 -11.80
C PHE A 67 -39.23 -25.23 -12.49
#